data_AF-A0A812T6K1-F1
#
_entry.id   AF-A0A812T6K1-F1
#
_cell.length_a   1.000
_cell.length_b   1.000
_cell.length_c   1.000
_cell.angle_alpha   90.00
_cell.angle_beta   90.00
_cell.angle_gamma   90.00
#
_symmetry.space_group_name_H-M   'P 1'
#
loop_
_entity.id
_entity.type
_entity.pdbx_description
1 polymer ?
#
loop_
_entity_poly.entity_id
_entity_poly.type
_entity_poly.pdbx_seq_one_letter_code
_entity_poly.pdbx_strand_id
1 'polypeptide(L)'
;MAEKYGTPGKTDNEGFDPYADTVGPGIYGGIVKRDAAGSVVIGRQYQNHNPRPGPVYAGGGYTPINEALRKGPAALKPLLDKYPDLANDVSTGGATPLHMCGMGRDNQHATEYLIRRGAKVEALDTYGMTPLHRMASNNLPVGARALLEAGADPHGKGQARASPMEVAQDARAKEVMSVLAEYLRKPRPAPAQLRVSNSGSQSVNVVYTQRHPEVIPVGFSLTCAEQRWDAEKMWLQLSDQQTPWYEAENGAYIYWNRGDGQWWIDAPDGKGVYIAKASAATVPGDGWRALPGVAEPLPFVELLPTASSEL
;
A
#
# COMPACT_ATOMS: atom_id res chain seq x y z
N MET A 1 -3.17 13.24 -18.61
CA MET A 1 -2.95 11.81 -18.94
C MET A 1 -1.69 11.61 -19.76
N ALA A 2 -1.55 12.19 -20.96
CA ALA A 2 -0.32 12.07 -21.76
C ALA A 2 0.93 12.65 -21.04
N GLU A 3 0.78 13.75 -20.30
CA GLU A 3 1.87 14.33 -19.50
C GLU A 3 2.31 13.43 -18.32
N LYS A 4 1.40 12.59 -17.77
CA LYS A 4 1.69 11.67 -16.65
C LYS A 4 2.17 10.29 -17.15
N TYR A 5 1.77 9.86 -18.36
CA TYR A 5 1.89 8.47 -18.81
C TYR A 5 2.33 8.25 -20.29
N GLY A 6 2.63 9.28 -21.08
CA GLY A 6 3.05 9.11 -22.49
C GLY A 6 1.92 8.74 -23.48
N THR A 7 2.27 8.33 -24.73
CA THR A 7 1.33 7.98 -25.83
C THR A 7 1.57 6.57 -26.44
N PRO A 8 0.54 5.82 -26.88
CA PRO A 8 0.66 4.41 -27.35
C PRO A 8 1.33 4.17 -28.73
N GLY A 9 1.83 2.93 -28.97
CA GLY A 9 2.45 2.43 -30.23
C GLY A 9 1.51 1.67 -31.20
N LYS A 10 2.05 1.04 -32.28
CA LYS A 10 1.29 0.33 -33.36
C LYS A 10 1.19 -1.21 -33.16
N THR A 11 0.08 -1.82 -33.58
CA THR A 11 -0.25 -3.28 -33.49
C THR A 11 -0.29 -3.99 -34.87
N ASP A 12 -0.32 -5.33 -34.91
CA ASP A 12 -0.45 -6.12 -36.16
C ASP A 12 -1.91 -6.35 -36.63
N ASN A 13 -2.08 -7.16 -37.70
CA ASN A 13 -3.34 -7.41 -38.39
C ASN A 13 -4.34 -8.33 -37.64
N GLU A 14 -3.91 -9.03 -36.60
CA GLU A 14 -4.81 -9.76 -35.68
C GLU A 14 -5.04 -8.98 -34.37
N GLY A 15 -4.48 -7.77 -34.29
CA GLY A 15 -4.47 -6.96 -33.07
C GLY A 15 -3.50 -7.48 -32.01
N PHE A 16 -2.60 -8.40 -32.37
CA PHE A 16 -1.51 -8.84 -31.51
C PHE A 16 -0.41 -7.77 -31.56
N ASP A 17 -0.14 -7.18 -30.40
CA ASP A 17 0.96 -6.28 -30.18
C ASP A 17 2.06 -7.04 -29.42
N PRO A 18 3.17 -7.42 -30.06
CA PRO A 18 4.27 -8.09 -29.38
C PRO A 18 4.94 -7.24 -28.28
N TYR A 19 4.51 -5.99 -28.06
CA TYR A 19 4.89 -5.16 -26.92
C TYR A 19 3.80 -5.07 -25.84
N ALA A 20 2.52 -5.30 -26.19
CA ALA A 20 1.40 -5.23 -25.25
C ALA A 20 0.84 -6.61 -24.82
N ASP A 21 1.05 -7.64 -25.64
CA ASP A 21 0.39 -8.94 -25.54
C ASP A 21 1.33 -10.13 -25.26
N THR A 22 2.66 -9.95 -25.35
CA THR A 22 3.59 -10.92 -24.75
C THR A 22 3.71 -10.67 -23.26
N VAL A 23 3.42 -11.70 -22.47
CA VAL A 23 3.83 -11.79 -21.05
C VAL A 23 5.36 -11.96 -20.87
N GLY A 24 6.15 -11.43 -21.80
CA GLY A 24 7.61 -11.38 -21.72
C GLY A 24 8.18 -10.37 -22.72
N PRO A 25 9.41 -9.90 -22.50
CA PRO A 25 9.78 -8.90 -21.51
C PRO A 25 9.22 -7.51 -21.86
N GLY A 26 7.94 -7.27 -21.63
CA GLY A 26 7.48 -5.90 -21.34
C GLY A 26 8.19 -5.45 -20.06
N ILE A 27 8.78 -4.25 -20.05
CA ILE A 27 9.60 -3.73 -18.94
C ILE A 27 8.84 -3.93 -17.63
N TYR A 28 9.24 -4.83 -16.73
CA TYR A 28 8.64 -4.92 -15.39
C TYR A 28 8.84 -3.55 -14.71
N GLY A 29 7.76 -2.87 -14.33
CA GLY A 29 7.84 -1.46 -13.91
C GLY A 29 7.47 -0.42 -14.97
N GLY A 30 7.01 -0.85 -16.15
CA GLY A 30 6.62 -0.01 -17.28
C GLY A 30 5.26 0.68 -17.10
N ILE A 31 5.01 1.72 -17.90
CA ILE A 31 3.76 2.48 -17.87
C ILE A 31 2.59 1.65 -18.41
N VAL A 32 1.45 1.70 -17.70
CA VAL A 32 0.25 0.94 -18.06
C VAL A 32 -0.80 1.80 -18.74
N LYS A 33 -1.58 1.19 -19.63
CA LYS A 33 -2.73 1.82 -20.27
C LYS A 33 -3.83 2.01 -19.24
N ARG A 34 -4.44 3.19 -19.26
CA ARG A 34 -5.59 3.55 -18.42
C ARG A 34 -6.77 3.97 -19.30
N ASP A 35 -7.97 3.66 -18.86
CA ASP A 35 -9.21 4.05 -19.55
C ASP A 35 -9.56 5.53 -19.31
N ALA A 36 -10.70 5.98 -19.84
CA ALA A 36 -11.17 7.35 -19.68
C ALA A 36 -11.46 7.74 -18.21
N ALA A 37 -11.73 6.76 -17.34
CA ALA A 37 -11.90 6.95 -15.90
C ALA A 37 -10.58 6.87 -15.13
N GLY A 38 -9.45 6.61 -15.80
CA GLY A 38 -8.14 6.45 -15.17
C GLY A 38 -7.88 5.07 -14.60
N SER A 39 -8.79 4.11 -14.78
CA SER A 39 -8.63 2.73 -14.30
C SER A 39 -7.63 1.97 -15.16
N VAL A 40 -6.86 1.08 -14.56
CA VAL A 40 -5.87 0.25 -15.28
C VAL A 40 -6.59 -0.68 -16.25
N VAL A 41 -6.21 -0.63 -17.52
CA VAL A 41 -6.73 -1.55 -18.54
C VAL A 41 -5.99 -2.88 -18.40
N ILE A 42 -6.74 -3.92 -18.09
CA ILE A 42 -6.24 -5.30 -18.04
C ILE A 42 -6.32 -5.92 -19.43
N GLY A 43 -5.25 -6.60 -19.84
CA GLY A 43 -5.15 -7.24 -21.15
C GLY A 43 -6.12 -8.41 -21.32
N ARG A 44 -6.07 -9.05 -22.49
CA ARG A 44 -6.84 -10.26 -22.77
C ARG A 44 -5.96 -11.49 -22.60
N GLN A 45 -6.55 -12.58 -22.15
CA GLN A 45 -5.90 -13.88 -22.18
C GLN A 45 -5.77 -14.34 -23.64
N TYR A 46 -4.54 -14.59 -24.09
CA TYR A 46 -4.27 -15.20 -25.39
C TYR A 46 -3.81 -16.66 -25.22
N GLN A 47 -4.40 -17.54 -26.04
CA GLN A 47 -3.95 -18.92 -26.29
C GLN A 47 -3.63 -19.81 -25.07
N ASN A 48 -4.50 -19.96 -24.05
CA ASN A 48 -4.23 -20.89 -22.91
C ASN A 48 -2.90 -20.68 -22.15
N HIS A 49 -2.13 -19.61 -22.46
CA HIS A 49 -0.76 -19.42 -21.97
C HIS A 49 -0.68 -18.46 -20.77
N ASN A 50 -1.73 -17.68 -20.52
CA ASN A 50 -1.77 -16.80 -19.36
C ASN A 50 -3.13 -16.85 -18.61
N PRO A 51 -3.24 -17.59 -17.50
CA PRO A 51 -4.48 -17.63 -16.71
C PRO A 51 -4.79 -16.29 -16.00
N ARG A 52 -3.87 -15.32 -15.98
CA ARG A 52 -4.03 -14.02 -15.30
C ARG A 52 -3.47 -12.88 -16.17
N PRO A 53 -4.27 -12.31 -17.09
CA PRO A 53 -3.82 -11.18 -17.89
C PRO A 53 -3.44 -10.00 -16.98
N GLY A 54 -2.29 -9.39 -17.27
CA GLY A 54 -1.77 -8.25 -16.53
C GLY A 54 -2.20 -6.89 -17.11
N PRO A 55 -1.77 -5.78 -16.49
CA PRO A 55 -1.92 -4.45 -17.05
C PRO A 55 -1.30 -4.32 -18.45
N VAL A 56 -2.04 -3.72 -19.39
CA VAL A 56 -1.57 -3.48 -20.77
C VAL A 56 -0.47 -2.43 -20.77
N TYR A 57 0.65 -2.68 -21.46
CA TYR A 57 1.73 -1.68 -21.61
C TYR A 57 1.27 -0.51 -22.47
N ALA A 58 1.54 0.72 -22.04
CA ALA A 58 1.17 1.95 -22.76
C ALA A 58 2.31 2.52 -23.63
N GLY A 59 3.49 1.91 -23.63
CA GLY A 59 4.70 2.54 -24.19
C GLY A 59 5.36 3.50 -23.18
N GLY A 60 6.44 4.16 -23.60
CA GLY A 60 7.05 5.27 -22.83
C GLY A 60 8.02 4.90 -21.70
N GLY A 61 8.37 3.62 -21.52
CA GLY A 61 9.37 3.19 -20.55
C GLY A 61 8.80 2.93 -19.15
N TYR A 62 9.61 3.20 -18.11
CA TYR A 62 9.23 3.01 -16.70
C TYR A 62 8.23 4.07 -16.23
N THR A 63 7.38 3.72 -15.26
CA THR A 63 6.52 4.72 -14.60
C THR A 63 7.34 5.84 -13.96
N PRO A 64 6.78 7.06 -13.79
CA PRO A 64 7.50 8.17 -13.16
C PRO A 64 8.08 7.81 -11.79
N ILE A 65 7.35 7.02 -10.98
CA ILE A 65 7.85 6.60 -9.67
C ILE A 65 8.96 5.55 -9.76
N ASN A 66 8.93 4.67 -10.75
CA ASN A 66 9.99 3.69 -10.95
C ASN A 66 11.28 4.34 -11.48
N GLU A 67 11.16 5.36 -12.34
CA GLU A 67 12.28 6.23 -12.71
C GLU A 67 12.86 6.97 -11.49
N ALA A 68 11.99 7.52 -10.65
CA ALA A 68 12.43 8.22 -9.44
C ALA A 68 13.10 7.29 -8.43
N LEU A 69 12.60 6.06 -8.25
CA LEU A 69 13.23 5.03 -7.43
C LEU A 69 14.66 4.74 -7.89
N ARG A 70 14.88 4.56 -9.19
CA ARG A 70 16.22 4.32 -9.78
C ARG A 70 17.17 5.49 -9.59
N LYS A 71 16.65 6.73 -9.61
CA LYS A 71 17.45 7.95 -9.37
C LYS A 71 17.72 8.20 -7.89
N GLY A 72 17.01 7.51 -7.00
CA GLY A 72 17.18 7.58 -5.56
C GLY A 72 16.37 8.68 -4.87
N PRO A 73 16.61 8.91 -3.56
CA PRO A 73 15.75 9.73 -2.70
C PRO A 73 15.53 11.18 -3.17
N ALA A 74 16.53 11.77 -3.85
CA ALA A 74 16.45 13.14 -4.35
C ALA A 74 15.39 13.33 -5.46
N ALA A 75 15.09 12.27 -6.21
CA ALA A 75 14.01 12.28 -7.20
C ALA A 75 12.70 11.74 -6.60
N LEU A 76 12.78 10.73 -5.73
CA LEU A 76 11.60 10.06 -5.17
C LEU A 76 10.79 10.97 -4.24
N LYS A 77 11.44 11.71 -3.34
CA LYS A 77 10.74 12.52 -2.33
C LYS A 77 9.88 13.63 -2.96
N PRO A 78 10.44 14.52 -3.82
CA PRO A 78 9.65 15.58 -4.42
C PRO A 78 8.50 15.05 -5.29
N LEU A 79 8.69 13.89 -5.92
CA LEU A 79 7.65 13.25 -6.71
C LEU A 79 6.47 12.82 -5.83
N LEU A 80 6.73 12.14 -4.71
CA LEU A 80 5.69 11.69 -3.78
C LEU A 80 5.06 12.82 -2.97
N ASP A 81 5.77 13.93 -2.77
CA ASP A 81 5.19 15.14 -2.19
C ASP A 81 4.17 15.77 -3.15
N LYS A 82 4.46 15.75 -4.45
CA LYS A 82 3.56 16.29 -5.46
C LYS A 82 2.41 15.33 -5.82
N TYR A 83 2.67 14.03 -5.84
CA TYR A 83 1.75 12.98 -6.26
C TYR A 83 1.79 11.78 -5.30
N PRO A 84 1.18 11.89 -4.10
CA PRO A 84 1.24 10.85 -3.08
C PRO A 84 0.54 9.54 -3.49
N ASP A 85 -0.44 9.62 -4.40
CA ASP A 85 -1.09 8.45 -4.99
C ASP A 85 -0.10 7.50 -5.67
N LEU A 86 1.04 8.03 -6.15
CA LEU A 86 2.03 7.22 -6.84
C LEU A 86 2.70 6.17 -5.94
N ALA A 87 2.65 6.31 -4.61
CA ALA A 87 3.16 5.28 -3.68
C ALA A 87 2.50 3.90 -3.89
N ASN A 88 1.32 3.87 -4.52
CA ASN A 88 0.58 2.68 -4.90
C ASN A 88 0.30 2.59 -6.41
N ASP A 89 1.05 3.32 -7.26
CA ASP A 89 0.87 3.23 -8.72
C ASP A 89 1.09 1.80 -9.21
N VAL A 90 0.38 1.43 -10.28
CA VAL A 90 0.45 0.10 -10.86
C VAL A 90 1.22 0.19 -12.16
N SER A 91 2.28 -0.60 -12.26
CA SER A 91 3.07 -0.76 -13.46
C SER A 91 2.77 -2.08 -14.16
N THR A 92 3.35 -2.27 -15.34
CA THR A 92 3.30 -3.57 -16.04
C THR A 92 3.79 -4.70 -15.13
N GLY A 93 3.21 -5.89 -15.30
CA GLY A 93 3.37 -6.98 -14.35
C GLY A 93 2.58 -6.78 -13.05
N GLY A 94 1.68 -5.78 -12.97
CA GLY A 94 0.87 -5.49 -11.78
C GLY A 94 1.68 -4.97 -10.60
N ALA A 95 2.95 -4.61 -10.82
CA ALA A 95 3.89 -4.29 -9.76
C ALA A 95 3.63 -2.90 -9.19
N THR A 96 3.60 -2.80 -7.87
CA THR A 96 3.62 -1.53 -7.13
C THR A 96 5.06 -1.07 -6.87
N PRO A 97 5.28 0.19 -6.44
CA PRO A 97 6.62 0.68 -6.08
C PRO A 97 7.36 -0.21 -5.07
N LEU A 98 6.65 -0.82 -4.10
CA LEU A 98 7.26 -1.77 -3.16
C LEU A 98 7.77 -3.06 -3.84
N HIS A 99 7.09 -3.56 -4.88
CA HIS A 99 7.61 -4.66 -5.68
C HIS A 99 8.88 -4.24 -6.43
N MET A 100 8.95 -2.99 -6.89
CA MET A 100 10.10 -2.43 -7.62
C MET A 100 11.30 -2.18 -6.70
N CYS A 101 11.08 -1.91 -5.41
CA CYS A 101 12.13 -2.00 -4.39
C CYS A 101 12.73 -3.41 -4.31
N GLY A 102 11.92 -4.44 -4.55
CA GLY A 102 12.33 -5.84 -4.61
C GLY A 102 13.15 -6.21 -5.85
N MET A 103 13.39 -5.30 -6.80
CA MET A 103 14.09 -5.60 -8.07
C MET A 103 15.58 -5.22 -8.07
N GLY A 104 16.11 -4.64 -6.98
CA GLY A 104 17.51 -4.23 -6.92
C GLY A 104 18.01 -3.89 -5.53
N ARG A 105 19.32 -4.08 -5.31
CA ARG A 105 19.96 -3.85 -4.01
C ARG A 105 19.83 -2.41 -3.52
N ASP A 106 19.95 -1.44 -4.42
CA ASP A 106 19.85 -0.02 -4.06
C ASP A 106 18.40 0.39 -3.78
N ASN A 107 17.46 -0.10 -4.59
CA ASN A 107 16.04 0.27 -4.48
C ASN A 107 15.42 -0.23 -3.16
N GLN A 108 15.90 -1.35 -2.60
CA GLN A 108 15.35 -1.89 -1.35
C GLN A 108 15.42 -0.86 -0.19
N HIS A 109 16.34 0.10 -0.24
CA HIS A 109 16.48 1.15 0.77
C HIS A 109 15.36 2.19 0.73
N ALA A 110 14.57 2.25 -0.35
CA ALA A 110 13.39 3.10 -0.44
C ALA A 110 12.14 2.47 0.20
N THR A 111 12.20 1.19 0.59
CA THR A 111 11.05 0.41 1.11
C THR A 111 10.40 1.09 2.32
N GLU A 112 11.18 1.42 3.35
CA GLU A 112 10.66 2.08 4.55
C GLU A 112 10.02 3.44 4.23
N TYR A 113 10.67 4.23 3.35
CA TYR A 113 10.12 5.51 2.93
C TYR A 113 8.77 5.35 2.21
N LEU A 114 8.67 4.43 1.25
CA LEU A 114 7.40 4.14 0.56
C LEU A 114 6.30 3.67 1.53
N ILE A 115 6.65 2.83 2.51
CA ILE A 115 5.72 2.39 3.57
C ILE A 115 5.22 3.61 4.36
N ARG A 116 6.11 4.52 4.78
CA ARG A 116 5.73 5.77 5.45
C ARG A 116 4.83 6.66 4.60
N ARG A 117 4.92 6.56 3.27
CA ARG A 117 4.04 7.25 2.29
C ARG A 117 2.77 6.45 1.94
N GLY A 118 2.42 5.44 2.75
CA GLY A 118 1.15 4.71 2.61
C GLY A 118 1.16 3.62 1.54
N ALA A 119 2.34 3.13 1.13
CA ALA A 119 2.40 2.00 0.21
C ALA A 119 1.82 0.71 0.83
N LYS A 120 1.04 -0.03 0.04
CA LYS A 120 0.36 -1.26 0.46
C LYS A 120 1.34 -2.43 0.57
N VAL A 121 1.61 -2.85 1.80
CA VAL A 121 2.59 -3.89 2.16
C VAL A 121 2.25 -5.26 1.56
N GLU A 122 0.96 -5.60 1.47
CA GLU A 122 0.45 -6.88 0.95
C GLU A 122 -0.12 -6.80 -0.47
N ALA A 123 0.24 -5.78 -1.25
CA ALA A 123 -0.18 -5.69 -2.64
C ALA A 123 0.30 -6.93 -3.43
N LEU A 124 -0.47 -7.36 -4.43
CA LEU A 124 -0.12 -8.50 -5.28
C LEU A 124 0.24 -8.04 -6.70
N ASP A 125 1.35 -8.55 -7.23
CA ASP A 125 1.68 -8.44 -8.64
C ASP A 125 0.94 -9.49 -9.49
N THR A 126 1.13 -9.51 -10.81
CA THR A 126 0.45 -10.45 -11.71
C THR A 126 0.85 -11.91 -11.50
N TYR A 127 1.97 -12.16 -10.82
CA TYR A 127 2.40 -13.50 -10.43
C TYR A 127 1.79 -13.93 -9.09
N GLY A 128 0.99 -13.06 -8.46
CA GLY A 128 0.43 -13.32 -7.14
C GLY A 128 1.45 -13.21 -6.01
N MET A 129 2.59 -12.58 -6.27
CA MET A 129 3.63 -12.34 -5.27
C MET A 129 3.37 -11.02 -4.56
N THR A 130 3.70 -10.98 -3.27
CA THR A 130 3.77 -9.75 -2.47
C THR A 130 5.15 -9.11 -2.59
N PRO A 131 5.36 -7.84 -2.16
CA PRO A 131 6.68 -7.25 -2.06
C PRO A 131 7.67 -8.09 -1.25
N LEU A 132 7.21 -8.78 -0.19
CA LEU A 132 8.08 -9.62 0.63
C LEU A 132 8.56 -10.86 -0.14
N HIS A 133 7.74 -11.44 -1.02
CA HIS A 133 8.17 -12.49 -1.94
C HIS A 133 9.25 -11.98 -2.92
N ARG A 134 9.13 -10.74 -3.43
CA ARG A 134 10.16 -10.15 -4.30
C ARG A 134 11.48 -9.91 -3.58
N MET A 135 11.43 -9.47 -2.32
CA MET A 135 12.62 -9.36 -1.48
C MET A 135 13.27 -10.73 -1.25
N ALA A 136 12.46 -11.76 -1.00
CA ALA A 136 12.90 -13.15 -0.85
C ALA A 136 13.54 -13.69 -2.13
N SER A 137 12.94 -13.49 -3.31
CA SER A 137 13.47 -14.01 -4.57
C SER A 137 14.82 -13.40 -4.96
N ASN A 138 15.08 -12.15 -4.53
CA ASN A 138 16.29 -11.40 -4.90
C ASN A 138 17.28 -11.22 -3.73
N ASN A 139 17.05 -11.88 -2.60
CA ASN A 139 17.90 -11.83 -1.41
C ASN A 139 18.18 -10.40 -0.91
N LEU A 140 17.10 -9.65 -0.66
CA LEU A 140 17.11 -8.24 -0.27
C LEU A 140 16.70 -8.09 1.21
N PRO A 141 17.64 -8.24 2.17
CA PRO A 141 17.31 -8.33 3.59
C PRO A 141 16.83 -7.02 4.21
N VAL A 142 17.26 -5.87 3.71
CA VAL A 142 16.88 -4.56 4.28
C VAL A 142 15.42 -4.26 3.94
N GLY A 143 15.03 -4.47 2.68
CA GLY A 143 13.63 -4.33 2.26
C GLY A 143 12.73 -5.37 2.91
N ALA A 144 13.18 -6.64 3.03
CA ALA A 144 12.43 -7.68 3.73
C ALA A 144 12.15 -7.30 5.20
N ARG A 145 13.18 -6.81 5.92
CA ARG A 145 13.03 -6.38 7.31
C ARG A 145 12.02 -5.24 7.44
N ALA A 146 12.13 -4.22 6.59
CA ALA A 146 11.20 -3.08 6.61
C ALA A 146 9.74 -3.51 6.36
N LEU A 147 9.50 -4.41 5.41
CA LEU A 147 8.15 -4.94 5.15
C LEU A 147 7.60 -5.72 6.34
N LEU A 148 8.42 -6.60 6.92
CA LEU A 148 8.03 -7.40 8.07
C LEU A 148 7.72 -6.52 9.29
N GLU A 149 8.58 -5.52 9.58
CA GLU A 149 8.34 -4.55 10.65
C GLU A 149 7.08 -3.71 10.41
N ALA A 150 6.70 -3.52 9.15
CA ALA A 150 5.44 -2.88 8.75
C ALA A 150 4.22 -3.83 8.72
N GLY A 151 4.37 -5.07 9.20
CA GLY A 151 3.27 -6.03 9.35
C GLY A 151 3.05 -6.94 8.16
N ALA A 152 4.02 -7.09 7.25
CA ALA A 152 3.94 -8.09 6.19
C ALA A 152 3.82 -9.50 6.79
N ASP A 153 2.96 -10.34 6.23
CA ASP A 153 2.75 -11.72 6.67
C ASP A 153 3.94 -12.60 6.24
N PRO A 154 4.77 -13.09 7.19
CA PRO A 154 5.91 -13.96 6.87
C PRO A 154 5.49 -15.35 6.37
N HIS A 155 4.22 -15.74 6.58
CA HIS A 155 3.65 -17.01 6.15
C HIS A 155 2.71 -16.88 4.95
N GLY A 156 2.35 -15.64 4.60
CA GLY A 156 1.37 -15.33 3.57
C GLY A 156 1.83 -15.85 2.22
N LYS A 157 1.12 -16.82 1.65
CA LYS A 157 1.48 -17.44 0.35
C LYS A 157 1.07 -16.61 -0.87
N GLY A 158 0.49 -15.43 -0.62
CA GLY A 158 -0.18 -14.61 -1.62
C GLY A 158 -1.10 -15.45 -2.50
N GLN A 159 -0.98 -15.26 -3.82
CA GLN A 159 -1.54 -16.15 -4.82
C GLN A 159 -0.44 -16.93 -5.60
N ALA A 160 0.80 -16.87 -5.11
CA ALA A 160 1.96 -17.57 -5.66
C ALA A 160 2.08 -19.03 -5.17
N ARG A 161 1.25 -19.44 -4.19
CA ARG A 161 1.21 -20.79 -3.58
C ARG A 161 2.46 -21.18 -2.78
N ALA A 162 3.44 -20.30 -2.66
CA ALA A 162 4.63 -20.43 -1.83
C ALA A 162 4.72 -19.22 -0.89
N SER A 163 5.20 -19.43 0.33
CA SER A 163 5.49 -18.39 1.32
C SER A 163 6.81 -17.68 1.00
N PRO A 164 7.07 -16.50 1.61
CA PRO A 164 8.35 -15.83 1.48
C PRO A 164 9.55 -16.69 1.87
N MET A 165 9.42 -17.56 2.88
CA MET A 165 10.48 -18.48 3.27
C MET A 165 10.75 -19.54 2.18
N GLU A 166 9.70 -20.15 1.62
CA GLU A 166 9.82 -21.13 0.52
C GLU A 166 10.48 -20.47 -0.70
N VAL A 167 10.06 -19.25 -1.09
CA VAL A 167 10.69 -18.49 -2.18
C VAL A 167 12.16 -18.17 -1.87
N ALA A 168 12.49 -17.79 -0.65
CA ALA A 168 13.86 -17.51 -0.25
C ALA A 168 14.75 -18.77 -0.30
N GLN A 169 14.21 -19.93 0.07
CA GLN A 169 14.91 -21.22 -0.01
C GLN A 169 15.22 -21.59 -1.47
N ASP A 170 14.22 -21.50 -2.35
CA ASP A 170 14.37 -21.79 -3.78
C ASP A 170 15.40 -20.87 -4.43
N ALA A 171 15.39 -19.59 -4.07
CA ALA A 171 16.34 -18.58 -4.57
C ALA A 171 17.71 -18.61 -3.86
N ARG A 172 17.91 -19.46 -2.83
CA ARG A 172 19.11 -19.50 -1.98
C ARG A 172 19.43 -18.15 -1.32
N ALA A 173 18.39 -17.39 -0.95
CA ALA A 173 18.46 -16.06 -0.38
C ALA A 173 18.77 -16.07 1.13
N LYS A 174 20.04 -16.38 1.47
CA LYS A 174 20.50 -16.64 2.85
C LYS A 174 20.23 -15.47 3.82
N GLU A 175 20.42 -14.24 3.37
CA GLU A 175 20.23 -13.05 4.20
C GLU A 175 18.75 -12.84 4.51
N VAL A 176 17.85 -13.02 3.54
CA VAL A 176 16.40 -12.94 3.79
C VAL A 176 15.91 -14.10 4.66
N MET A 177 16.40 -15.32 4.44
CA MET A 177 16.09 -16.45 5.32
C MET A 177 16.46 -16.14 6.79
N SER A 178 17.60 -15.49 6.99
CA SER A 178 18.06 -15.07 8.32
C SER A 178 17.16 -13.99 8.92
N VAL A 179 16.73 -13.00 8.12
CA VAL A 179 15.77 -11.96 8.53
C VAL A 179 14.42 -12.60 8.93
N LEU A 180 13.87 -13.50 8.10
CA LEU A 180 12.62 -14.19 8.40
C LEU A 180 12.72 -15.05 9.67
N ALA A 181 13.79 -15.84 9.81
CA ALA A 181 14.00 -16.67 11.00
C ALA A 181 14.15 -15.83 12.28
N GLU A 182 14.91 -14.73 12.21
CA GLU A 182 15.04 -13.78 13.33
C GLU A 182 13.69 -13.13 13.68
N TYR A 183 12.92 -12.75 12.65
CA TYR A 183 11.60 -12.14 12.81
C TYR A 183 10.62 -13.10 13.49
N LEU A 184 10.57 -14.36 13.07
CA LEU A 184 9.65 -15.37 13.61
C LEU A 184 9.99 -15.82 15.03
N ARG A 185 11.27 -15.76 15.44
CA ARG A 185 11.68 -16.11 16.81
C ARG A 185 11.29 -15.07 17.85
N LYS A 186 10.96 -13.83 17.42
CA LYS A 186 10.59 -12.74 18.32
C LYS A 186 9.07 -12.80 18.58
N PRO A 187 8.61 -13.12 19.81
CA PRO A 187 7.21 -13.07 20.14
C PRO A 187 6.69 -11.65 19.94
N ARG A 188 5.58 -11.52 19.22
CA ARG A 188 4.93 -10.24 18.95
C ARG A 188 3.44 -10.34 19.21
N PRO A 189 2.85 -9.33 19.86
CA PRO A 189 1.40 -9.21 19.85
C PRO A 189 0.93 -8.97 18.41
N ALA A 190 -0.14 -9.64 17.99
CA ALA A 190 -0.82 -9.30 16.74
C ALA A 190 -1.21 -7.81 16.75
N PRO A 191 -1.15 -7.10 15.61
CA PRO A 191 -1.61 -5.72 15.55
C PRO A 191 -3.08 -5.68 15.98
N ALA A 192 -3.43 -4.77 16.88
CA ALA A 192 -4.81 -4.65 17.34
C ALA A 192 -5.72 -4.35 16.16
N GLN A 193 -6.88 -4.98 16.13
CA GLN A 193 -7.92 -4.68 15.16
C GLN A 193 -9.10 -4.04 15.86
N LEU A 194 -9.83 -3.19 15.14
CA LEU A 194 -11.09 -2.64 15.59
C LEU A 194 -12.14 -2.76 14.50
N ARG A 195 -13.40 -2.83 14.89
CA ARG A 195 -14.54 -2.79 14.00
C ARG A 195 -15.36 -1.55 14.28
N VAL A 196 -15.62 -0.78 13.23
CA VAL A 196 -16.63 0.28 13.28
C VAL A 196 -17.92 -0.27 12.69
N SER A 197 -19.04 -0.01 13.35
CA SER A 197 -20.35 -0.50 12.95
C SER A 197 -21.43 0.54 13.25
N ASN A 198 -22.62 0.36 12.66
CA ASN A 198 -23.79 1.18 12.93
C ASN A 198 -23.60 2.69 12.68
N SER A 199 -22.73 3.07 11.73
CA SER A 199 -22.63 4.47 11.32
C SER A 199 -23.51 4.76 10.10
N GLY A 200 -23.99 6.00 9.99
CA GLY A 200 -24.70 6.50 8.80
C GLY A 200 -23.80 6.60 7.56
N SER A 201 -22.48 6.62 7.72
CA SER A 201 -21.52 6.59 6.60
C SER A 201 -21.04 5.17 6.32
N GLN A 202 -21.63 4.50 5.33
CA GLN A 202 -21.32 3.10 5.04
C GLN A 202 -19.84 2.81 4.75
N SER A 203 -19.11 3.77 4.21
CA SER A 203 -17.67 3.64 3.92
C SER A 203 -16.81 3.43 5.15
N VAL A 204 -17.28 3.75 6.36
CA VAL A 204 -16.52 3.56 7.59
C VAL A 204 -16.98 2.33 8.39
N ASN A 205 -18.03 1.62 7.97
CA ASN A 205 -18.54 0.42 8.65
C ASN A 205 -17.71 -0.84 8.30
N VAL A 206 -16.42 -0.84 8.67
CA VAL A 206 -15.43 -1.85 8.26
C VAL A 206 -14.51 -2.23 9.42
N VAL A 207 -13.64 -3.22 9.19
CA VAL A 207 -12.57 -3.58 10.12
C VAL A 207 -11.32 -2.76 9.78
N TYR A 208 -10.66 -2.26 10.82
CA TYR A 208 -9.43 -1.51 10.74
C TYR A 208 -8.32 -2.25 11.45
N THR A 209 -7.11 -2.14 10.92
CA THR A 209 -5.89 -2.72 11.48
C THR A 209 -4.98 -1.62 11.97
N GLN A 210 -4.39 -1.81 13.15
CA GLN A 210 -3.43 -0.88 13.72
C GLN A 210 -2.25 -0.64 12.77
N ARG A 211 -1.87 0.62 12.63
CA ARG A 211 -0.72 1.10 11.85
C ARG A 211 0.29 1.78 12.78
N HIS A 212 1.55 1.77 12.35
CA HIS A 212 2.61 2.46 13.07
C HIS A 212 2.38 3.98 13.06
N PRO A 213 2.58 4.71 14.19
CA PRO A 213 2.30 6.15 14.30
C PRO A 213 3.00 7.04 13.26
N GLU A 214 4.16 6.60 12.77
CA GLU A 214 4.96 7.30 11.76
C GLU A 214 4.45 7.13 10.32
N VAL A 215 3.58 6.16 10.06
CA VAL A 215 3.02 5.95 8.71
C VAL A 215 1.97 7.02 8.47
N ILE A 216 2.08 7.74 7.36
CA ILE A 216 1.11 8.76 6.97
C ILE A 216 -0.06 8.06 6.25
N PRO A 217 -1.32 8.27 6.68
CA PRO A 217 -2.47 7.73 5.96
C PRO A 217 -2.51 8.19 4.50
N VAL A 218 -2.91 7.29 3.59
CA VAL A 218 -3.00 7.63 2.16
C VAL A 218 -4.03 8.73 1.92
N GLY A 219 -5.24 8.58 2.49
CA GLY A 219 -6.30 9.60 2.39
C GLY A 219 -5.84 10.96 2.89
N PHE A 220 -5.14 11.00 4.03
CA PHE A 220 -4.54 12.23 4.54
C PHE A 220 -3.54 12.87 3.57
N SER A 221 -2.67 12.06 2.96
CA SER A 221 -1.70 12.54 1.98
C SER A 221 -2.37 13.10 0.73
N LEU A 222 -3.46 12.46 0.27
CA LEU A 222 -4.26 12.95 -0.85
C LEU A 222 -4.90 14.31 -0.53
N THR A 223 -5.54 14.44 0.64
CA THR A 223 -6.11 15.71 1.11
C THR A 223 -5.05 16.81 1.19
N CYS A 224 -3.87 16.50 1.73
CA CYS A 224 -2.76 17.45 1.76
C CYS A 224 -2.34 17.89 0.34
N ALA A 225 -2.23 16.96 -0.61
CA ALA A 225 -1.88 17.28 -1.99
C ALA A 225 -2.94 18.16 -2.67
N GLU A 226 -4.23 17.88 -2.47
CA GLU A 226 -5.33 18.72 -2.98
C GLU A 226 -5.23 20.16 -2.45
N GLN A 227 -4.88 20.32 -1.18
CA GLN A 227 -4.72 21.63 -0.51
C GLN A 227 -3.34 22.26 -0.70
N ARG A 228 -2.42 21.58 -1.41
CA ARG A 228 -1.00 21.97 -1.57
C ARG A 228 -0.25 22.12 -0.25
N TRP A 229 -0.56 21.27 0.72
CA TRP A 229 0.13 21.16 1.99
C TRP A 229 1.21 20.06 1.96
N ASP A 230 2.22 20.24 2.80
CA ASP A 230 3.27 19.25 3.02
C ASP A 230 2.76 18.16 3.98
N ALA A 231 2.43 16.99 3.44
CA ALA A 231 1.82 15.90 4.22
C ALA A 231 2.66 15.46 5.42
N GLU A 232 3.99 15.46 5.30
CA GLU A 232 4.88 15.07 6.41
C GLU A 232 4.84 16.10 7.53
N LYS A 233 4.95 17.39 7.19
CA LYS A 233 4.82 18.47 8.18
C LYS A 233 3.45 18.51 8.82
N MET A 234 2.38 18.33 8.05
CA MET A 234 1.02 18.32 8.57
C MET A 234 0.78 17.10 9.47
N TRP A 235 1.28 15.91 9.09
CA TRP A 235 1.15 14.73 9.93
C TRP A 235 1.89 14.89 11.26
N LEU A 236 3.08 15.50 11.27
CA LEU A 236 3.82 15.81 12.50
C LEU A 236 3.08 16.81 13.42
N GLN A 237 2.17 17.61 12.89
CA GLN A 237 1.33 18.50 13.69
C GLN A 237 0.14 17.77 14.33
N LEU A 238 -0.38 16.73 13.69
CA LEU A 238 -1.58 15.99 14.15
C LEU A 238 -1.24 14.73 14.94
N SER A 239 -0.15 14.07 14.60
CA SER A 239 0.36 12.87 15.26
C SER A 239 1.41 13.24 16.31
N ASP A 240 1.40 12.53 17.43
CA ASP A 240 2.45 12.57 18.45
C ASP A 240 3.59 11.58 18.17
N GLN A 241 3.53 10.89 17.03
CA GLN A 241 4.44 9.82 16.59
C GLN A 241 4.54 8.64 17.58
N GLN A 242 3.57 8.51 18.48
CA GLN A 242 3.54 7.47 19.53
C GLN A 242 2.20 6.73 19.56
N THR A 243 1.10 7.48 19.43
CA THR A 243 -0.25 6.96 19.43
C THR A 243 -0.52 6.27 18.09
N PRO A 244 -0.86 4.97 18.10
CA PRO A 244 -1.18 4.26 16.87
C PRO A 244 -2.49 4.80 16.27
N TRP A 245 -2.57 4.70 14.95
CA TRP A 245 -3.79 4.94 14.19
C TRP A 245 -4.21 3.64 13.49
N TYR A 246 -5.41 3.59 12.92
CA TYR A 246 -5.99 2.38 12.36
C TYR A 246 -6.46 2.61 10.93
N GLU A 247 -6.21 1.67 10.04
CA GLU A 247 -6.57 1.76 8.61
C GLU A 247 -7.45 0.60 8.19
N ALA A 248 -8.46 0.89 7.38
CA ALA A 248 -9.29 -0.11 6.71
C ALA A 248 -8.83 -0.33 5.26
N GLU A 249 -9.15 -1.50 4.70
CA GLU A 249 -8.74 -1.88 3.34
C GLU A 249 -9.22 -0.90 2.25
N ASN A 250 -10.36 -0.26 2.49
CA ASN A 250 -10.95 0.72 1.58
C ASN A 250 -10.30 2.12 1.68
N GLY A 251 -9.32 2.31 2.56
CA GLY A 251 -8.60 3.57 2.75
C GLY A 251 -9.18 4.50 3.81
N ALA A 252 -10.29 4.12 4.48
CA ALA A 252 -10.77 4.83 5.66
C ALA A 252 -9.78 4.66 6.81
N TYR A 253 -9.69 5.64 7.72
CA TYR A 253 -8.76 5.56 8.83
C TYR A 253 -9.26 6.25 10.10
N ILE A 254 -8.73 5.81 11.24
CA ILE A 254 -9.03 6.35 12.58
C ILE A 254 -7.74 6.81 13.22
N TYR A 255 -7.68 8.04 13.70
CA TYR A 255 -6.46 8.59 14.32
C TYR A 255 -6.78 9.51 15.49
N TRP A 256 -5.84 9.64 16.42
CA TRP A 256 -5.92 10.62 17.48
C TRP A 256 -5.23 11.91 17.02
N ASN A 257 -5.96 13.02 17.08
CA ASN A 257 -5.46 14.33 16.70
C ASN A 257 -4.98 15.07 17.96
N ARG A 258 -3.66 15.26 18.07
CA ARG A 258 -3.06 15.97 19.20
C ARG A 258 -3.42 17.45 19.27
N GLY A 259 -3.82 18.05 18.14
CA GLY A 259 -4.11 19.48 18.03
C GLY A 259 -5.40 19.87 18.73
N ASP A 260 -6.41 19.00 18.71
CA ASP A 260 -7.70 19.22 19.36
C ASP A 260 -8.00 18.23 20.49
N GLY A 261 -7.16 17.20 20.66
CA GLY A 261 -7.32 16.16 21.68
C GLY A 261 -8.52 15.26 21.43
N GLN A 262 -8.89 15.04 20.15
CA GLN A 262 -10.02 14.20 19.76
C GLN A 262 -9.55 13.04 18.86
N TRP A 263 -10.29 11.93 18.92
CA TRP A 263 -10.23 10.89 17.91
C TRP A 263 -11.07 11.27 16.71
N TRP A 264 -10.58 10.94 15.53
CA TRP A 264 -11.20 11.21 14.23
C TRP A 264 -11.40 9.90 13.47
N ILE A 265 -12.55 9.75 12.81
CA ILE A 265 -12.80 8.72 11.80
C ILE A 265 -12.95 9.43 10.45
N ASP A 266 -12.07 9.11 9.52
CA ASP A 266 -12.06 9.68 8.18
C ASP A 266 -12.53 8.63 7.17
N ALA A 267 -13.34 9.08 6.22
CA ALA A 267 -13.70 8.28 5.05
C ALA A 267 -12.48 8.13 4.12
N PRO A 268 -12.55 7.25 3.10
CA PRO A 268 -11.45 7.05 2.15
C PRO A 268 -10.96 8.31 1.44
N ASP A 269 -11.78 9.35 1.35
CA ASP A 269 -11.43 10.64 0.76
C ASP A 269 -10.65 11.56 1.73
N GLY A 270 -10.38 11.11 2.95
CA GLY A 270 -9.65 11.86 3.96
C GLY A 270 -10.41 13.08 4.49
N LYS A 271 -11.72 13.17 4.24
CA LYS A 271 -12.59 14.18 4.83
C LYS A 271 -13.23 13.54 6.04
N GLY A 272 -12.85 14.02 7.23
CA GLY A 272 -13.36 13.50 8.49
C GLY A 272 -14.88 13.33 8.49
N VAL A 273 -15.34 12.30 9.21
CA VAL A 273 -16.76 11.91 9.28
C VAL A 273 -17.27 12.03 10.70
N TYR A 274 -16.53 11.49 11.67
CA TYR A 274 -16.91 11.50 13.08
C TYR A 274 -15.73 11.91 13.96
N ILE A 275 -16.02 12.59 15.07
CA ILE A 275 -15.04 12.96 16.09
C ILE A 275 -15.51 12.61 17.50
N ALA A 276 -14.60 12.18 18.37
CA ALA A 276 -14.90 11.84 19.75
C ALA A 276 -13.81 12.35 20.70
N LYS A 277 -14.20 12.95 21.83
CA LYS A 277 -13.26 13.42 22.84
C LYS A 277 -12.92 12.27 23.80
N ALA A 278 -11.69 11.77 23.71
CA ALA A 278 -11.16 10.74 24.60
C ALA A 278 -9.64 10.87 24.72
N SER A 279 -9.03 10.13 25.66
CA SER A 279 -7.58 10.08 25.78
C SER A 279 -6.95 9.36 24.57
N ALA A 280 -5.68 9.67 24.29
CA ALA A 280 -4.91 9.01 23.22
C ALA A 280 -4.67 7.50 23.48
N ALA A 281 -4.90 7.03 24.71
CA ALA A 281 -4.60 5.67 25.12
C ALA A 281 -5.58 4.63 24.54
N THR A 282 -6.81 5.03 24.20
CA THR A 282 -7.84 4.09 23.76
C THR A 282 -8.82 4.77 22.81
N VAL A 283 -9.10 4.11 21.68
CA VAL A 283 -10.17 4.53 20.77
C VAL A 283 -11.51 4.39 21.50
N PRO A 284 -12.34 5.45 21.58
CA PRO A 284 -13.60 5.37 22.30
C PRO A 284 -14.61 4.49 21.55
N GLY A 285 -15.31 3.63 22.29
CA GLY A 285 -16.33 2.75 21.71
C GLY A 285 -17.62 3.49 21.31
N ASP A 286 -17.93 4.58 22.01
CA ASP A 286 -19.10 5.43 21.81
C ASP A 286 -18.75 6.92 21.99
N GLY A 287 -19.76 7.80 22.07
CA GLY A 287 -19.54 9.23 22.29
C GLY A 287 -19.07 10.02 21.07
N TRP A 288 -19.21 9.42 19.88
CA TRP A 288 -18.90 10.04 18.59
C TRP A 288 -19.90 11.15 18.25
N ARG A 289 -19.40 12.19 17.57
CA ARG A 289 -20.19 13.28 17.01
C ARG A 289 -19.97 13.34 15.50
N ALA A 290 -21.06 13.38 14.74
CA ALA A 290 -21.03 13.57 13.29
C ALA A 290 -20.52 14.98 12.93
N LEU A 291 -19.64 15.05 11.92
CA LEU A 291 -19.28 16.32 11.28
C LEU A 291 -20.43 16.81 10.37
N PRO A 292 -20.46 18.11 10.01
CA PRO A 292 -21.54 18.68 9.21
C PRO A 292 -21.77 17.91 7.90
N GLY A 293 -23.03 17.53 7.63
CA GLY A 293 -23.42 16.80 6.43
C GLY A 293 -23.35 15.28 6.52
N VAL A 294 -22.89 14.73 7.64
CA VAL A 294 -22.86 13.27 7.89
C VAL A 294 -24.17 12.84 8.56
N ALA A 295 -24.77 11.76 8.05
CA ALA A 295 -26.02 11.20 8.59
C ALA A 295 -25.80 10.36 9.85
N GLU A 296 -26.83 10.33 10.71
CA GLU A 296 -27.06 9.30 11.73
C GLU A 296 -27.27 7.92 11.06
N PRO A 297 -27.06 6.78 11.77
CA PRO A 297 -26.66 6.67 13.18
C PRO A 297 -25.18 6.98 13.46
N LEU A 298 -24.85 7.23 14.74
CA LEU A 298 -23.47 7.39 15.21
C LEU A 298 -22.74 6.04 15.30
N PRO A 299 -21.44 5.99 14.97
CA PRO A 299 -20.66 4.76 14.96
C PRO A 299 -20.51 4.16 16.37
N PHE A 300 -20.46 2.84 16.40
CA PHE A 300 -19.96 2.05 17.53
C PHE A 300 -18.63 1.41 17.15
N VAL A 301 -17.62 1.54 18.02
CA VAL A 301 -16.28 1.01 17.80
C VAL A 301 -15.97 -0.10 18.80
N GLU A 302 -15.60 -1.27 18.29
CA GLU A 302 -15.28 -2.45 19.09
C GLU A 302 -13.84 -2.88 18.84
N LEU A 303 -13.04 -3.03 19.90
CA LEU A 303 -11.73 -3.68 19.81
C LEU A 303 -11.93 -5.19 19.62
N LEU A 304 -11.34 -5.74 18.56
CA LEU A 304 -11.39 -7.17 18.30
C LEU A 304 -10.29 -7.88 19.11
N PRO A 305 -10.58 -9.07 19.66
CA PRO A 305 -9.57 -9.84 20.37
C PRO A 305 -8.39 -10.15 19.45
N THR A 306 -7.18 -9.80 19.87
CA THR A 306 -5.94 -10.27 19.21
C THR A 306 -5.94 -11.78 19.29
N ALA A 307 -5.91 -12.47 18.14
CA ALA A 307 -5.81 -13.92 18.12
C ALA A 307 -4.60 -14.35 18.97
N SER A 308 -4.87 -15.02 20.08
CA SER A 308 -3.84 -15.71 20.84
C SER A 308 -3.17 -16.68 19.88
N SER A 309 -1.85 -16.56 19.67
CA SER A 309 -1.10 -17.62 19.03
C SER A 309 -1.03 -18.80 20.01
N GLU A 310 -2.11 -19.57 20.12
CA GLU A 310 -2.00 -20.94 20.60
C GLU A 310 -1.42 -21.76 19.44
N LEU A 311 -0.10 -21.97 19.51
CA LEU A 311 0.65 -23.21 19.26
C LEU A 311 2.14 -22.92 19.11
#